data_AF-A0A2T2R4T3-F1
#
_entry.id   AF-A0A2T2R4T3-F1
#
_cell.length_a   1.000
_cell.length_b   1.000
_cell.length_c   1.000
_cell.angle_alpha   90.00
_cell.angle_beta   90.00
_cell.angle_gamma   90.00
#
_symmetry.space_group_name_H-M   'P 1'
#
loop_
_entity.id
_entity.type
_entity.pdbx_description
1 polymer ?
#
loop_
_entity_poly.entity_id
_entity_poly.type
_entity_poly.pdbx_seq_one_letter_code
_entity_poly.pdbx_strand_id
1 'polypeptide(L)'
;MGIFQLNGERITQFLQQLQPTTIHDINAMVALYRPGPMEFIPDYIERKNNPEKVEYPHEDLEDILEQSFGLLIYQEDVMLTAIELAGYSWLEADKFRKAMGKKIPELMKKQEKKFKEGCIDNGIDEELAEDLWERIKPFAAYAFNKAHSASYGRVAYQTAYMKANYPIEYMAAIMTADAGNVEKIADAINECERMGIEVLAPDINESFGTFTIVQQNGEDKIRFGLSSIKNFGEGIGEVIIEERQVNGEFDSLANFLERVQDRNLNKGTLEALIKGGALDQFEERGKMLANLEGLIEYNRENRKQADNQGSLFANMDDD
;
A
#
# COMPACT_ATOMS: atom_id res chain seq x y z
N MET A 1 6.12 -0.34 6.76
CA MET A 1 5.56 -1.11 5.63
C MET A 1 4.05 -0.96 5.57
N GLY A 2 3.46 -1.07 4.37
CA GLY A 2 2.01 -1.16 4.18
C GLY A 2 1.27 0.17 4.28
N ILE A 3 1.93 1.32 4.25
CA ILE A 3 1.25 2.64 4.26
C ILE A 3 1.32 3.23 2.87
N PHE A 4 0.18 3.59 2.29
CA PHE A 4 0.13 4.09 0.92
C PHE A 4 1.02 5.33 0.73
N GLN A 5 1.85 5.35 -0.33
CA GLN A 5 2.86 6.38 -0.66
C GLN A 5 3.99 6.59 0.36
N LEU A 6 3.77 6.25 1.63
CA LEU A 6 4.69 6.48 2.74
C LEU A 6 5.45 5.21 3.12
N ASN A 7 5.88 4.45 2.11
CA ASN A 7 6.70 3.25 2.27
C ASN A 7 8.13 3.51 1.82
N GLY A 8 9.09 2.94 2.55
CA GLY A 8 10.51 2.99 2.22
C GLY A 8 11.35 3.56 3.36
N GLU A 9 12.62 3.19 3.40
CA GLU A 9 13.53 3.52 4.50
C GLU A 9 13.69 5.03 4.69
N ARG A 10 14.02 5.76 3.61
CA ARG A 10 14.30 7.20 3.68
C ARG A 10 13.08 8.05 4.04
N ILE A 11 11.89 7.75 3.49
CA ILE A 11 10.68 8.48 3.91
C ILE A 11 10.30 8.15 5.35
N THR A 12 10.53 6.90 5.80
CA THR A 12 10.30 6.51 7.20
C THR A 12 11.20 7.32 8.14
N GLN A 13 12.48 7.48 7.80
CA GLN A 13 13.41 8.31 8.58
C GLN A 13 12.96 9.78 8.66
N PHE A 14 12.51 10.36 7.54
CA PHE A 14 11.97 11.72 7.55
C PHE A 14 10.70 11.84 8.39
N LEU A 15 9.76 10.89 8.28
CA LEU A 15 8.54 10.89 9.08
C LEU A 15 8.82 10.73 10.58
N GLN A 16 9.83 9.94 10.96
CA GLN A 16 10.26 9.83 12.35
C GLN A 16 10.80 11.15 12.91
N GLN A 17 11.55 11.90 12.11
CA GLN A 17 12.06 13.23 12.49
C GLN A 17 10.96 14.31 12.47
N LEU A 18 10.04 14.21 11.50
CA LEU A 18 8.95 15.16 11.32
C LEU A 18 7.87 15.05 12.40
N GLN A 19 7.66 13.85 12.93
CA GLN A 19 6.57 13.52 13.86
C GLN A 19 5.22 14.14 13.43
N PRO A 20 4.63 13.73 12.30
CA PRO A 20 3.37 14.29 11.77
C PRO A 20 2.28 14.37 12.85
N THR A 21 1.71 15.56 13.07
CA THR A 21 0.62 15.81 14.02
C THR A 21 -0.67 16.21 13.31
N THR A 22 -0.59 16.63 12.05
CA THR A 22 -1.74 17.04 11.24
C THR A 22 -1.74 16.35 9.88
N ILE A 23 -2.89 16.39 9.18
CA ILE A 23 -2.98 15.92 7.79
C ILE A 23 -2.12 16.77 6.83
N HIS A 24 -1.85 18.02 7.17
CA HIS A 24 -1.04 18.92 6.34
C HIS A 24 0.41 18.45 6.27
N ASP A 25 0.96 17.91 7.36
CA ASP A 25 2.29 17.29 7.38
C ASP A 25 2.38 16.11 6.39
N ILE A 26 1.35 15.26 6.37
CA ILE A 26 1.27 14.12 5.45
C ILE A 26 1.22 14.61 4.01
N ASN A 27 0.39 15.62 3.73
CA ASN A 27 0.26 16.23 2.41
C ASN A 27 1.59 16.86 1.95
N ALA A 28 2.31 17.55 2.84
CA ALA A 28 3.61 18.14 2.57
C ALA A 28 4.63 17.04 2.22
N MET A 29 4.66 15.93 2.96
CA MET A 29 5.56 14.81 2.66
C MET A 29 5.25 14.15 1.31
N VAL A 30 3.97 13.95 0.96
CA VAL A 30 3.57 13.45 -0.36
C VAL A 30 4.03 14.40 -1.48
N ALA A 31 4.01 15.72 -1.24
CA ALA A 31 4.45 16.71 -2.21
C ALA A 31 5.99 16.79 -2.31
N LEU A 32 6.71 16.74 -1.19
CA LEU A 32 8.15 16.99 -1.12
C LEU A 32 9.01 15.75 -1.40
N TYR A 33 8.52 14.53 -1.12
CA TYR A 33 9.31 13.30 -1.26
C TYR A 33 9.47 12.84 -2.72
N ARG A 34 10.11 13.68 -3.54
CA ARG A 34 10.36 13.49 -4.97
C ARG A 34 11.73 14.08 -5.36
N PRO A 35 12.38 13.62 -6.44
CA PRO A 35 13.67 14.18 -6.88
C PRO A 35 13.59 15.68 -7.14
N GLY A 36 14.43 16.48 -6.47
CA GLY A 36 14.36 17.95 -6.46
C GLY A 36 13.84 18.49 -5.13
N PRO A 37 12.52 18.50 -4.87
CA PRO A 37 11.96 19.12 -3.67
C PRO A 37 12.30 18.38 -2.36
N MET A 38 12.85 17.18 -2.43
CA MET A 38 13.29 16.42 -1.25
C MET A 38 14.37 17.16 -0.43
N GLU A 39 15.11 18.09 -1.05
CA GLU A 39 16.10 18.95 -0.38
C GLU A 39 15.47 19.91 0.63
N PHE A 40 14.17 20.23 0.50
CA PHE A 40 13.45 21.12 1.42
C PHE A 40 12.80 20.39 2.61
N ILE A 41 12.85 19.05 2.65
CA ILE A 41 12.27 18.28 3.76
C ILE A 41 12.98 18.59 5.10
N PRO A 42 14.32 18.69 5.18
CA PRO A 42 15.01 19.09 6.40
C PRO A 42 14.53 20.46 6.92
N ASP A 43 14.40 21.45 6.05
CA ASP A 43 13.92 22.79 6.42
C ASP A 43 12.48 22.75 6.94
N TYR A 44 11.60 21.97 6.29
CA TYR A 44 10.23 21.76 6.74
C TYR A 44 10.18 21.15 8.15
N ILE A 45 10.99 20.11 8.39
CA ILE A 45 11.11 19.45 9.70
C ILE A 45 11.64 20.42 10.76
N GLU A 46 12.69 21.17 10.43
CA GLU A 46 13.34 22.10 11.33
C GLU A 46 12.40 23.21 11.78
N ARG A 47 11.64 23.80 10.85
CA ARG A 47 10.65 24.85 11.12
C ARG A 47 9.46 24.33 11.92
N LYS A 48 8.98 23.12 11.60
CA LYS A 48 7.92 22.48 12.40
C LYS A 48 8.34 22.27 13.85
N ASN A 49 9.56 21.77 14.06
CA ASN A 49 10.07 21.44 15.39
C ASN A 49 10.57 22.68 16.16
N ASN A 50 10.87 23.78 15.46
CA ASN A 50 11.34 25.03 16.05
C ASN A 50 10.56 26.23 15.47
N PRO A 51 9.44 26.63 16.10
CA PRO A 51 8.61 27.76 15.65
C PRO A 51 9.37 29.08 15.48
N GLU A 52 10.46 29.29 16.22
CA GLU A 52 11.32 30.49 16.10
C GLU A 52 12.02 30.61 14.74
N LYS A 53 12.10 29.52 13.97
CA LYS A 53 12.70 29.49 12.62
C LYS A 53 11.68 29.68 11.51
N VAL A 54 10.40 29.83 11.87
CA VAL A 54 9.33 30.11 10.90
C VAL A 54 9.44 31.57 10.51
N GLU A 55 9.77 31.80 9.25
CA GLU A 55 9.85 33.13 8.67
C GLU A 55 8.90 33.18 7.47
N TYR A 56 8.02 34.18 7.48
CA TYR A 56 7.17 34.54 6.36
C TYR A 56 7.82 35.67 5.58
N PRO A 57 7.86 35.60 4.23
CA PRO A 57 8.43 36.67 3.43
C PRO A 57 7.67 38.00 3.54
N HIS A 58 6.38 37.96 3.83
CA HIS A 58 5.51 39.12 4.01
C HIS A 58 4.37 38.78 4.97
N GLU A 59 3.82 39.77 5.68
CA GLU A 59 2.71 39.57 6.64
C GLU A 59 1.46 39.00 5.96
N ASP A 60 1.10 39.49 4.77
CA ASP A 60 -0.04 38.98 3.98
C ASP A 60 0.12 37.53 3.50
N LEU A 61 1.32 36.94 3.63
CA LEU A 61 1.56 35.54 3.26
C LEU A 61 1.44 34.57 4.43
N GLU A 62 1.26 35.06 5.67
CA GLU A 62 1.16 34.20 6.85
C GLU A 62 0.00 33.20 6.72
N ASP A 63 -1.21 33.67 6.42
CA ASP A 63 -2.40 32.82 6.25
C ASP A 63 -2.28 31.84 5.06
N ILE A 64 -1.47 32.17 4.05
CA ILE A 64 -1.27 31.34 2.86
C ILE A 64 -0.28 30.21 3.17
N LEU A 65 0.78 30.51 3.92
CA LEU A 65 1.94 29.65 4.12
C LEU A 65 2.03 29.05 5.54
N GLU A 66 1.08 29.33 6.44
CA GLU A 66 1.06 28.79 7.80
C GLU A 66 1.14 27.24 7.82
N GLN A 67 0.40 26.59 6.93
CA GLN A 67 0.36 25.12 6.82
C GLN A 67 1.68 24.52 6.31
N SER A 68 2.56 25.34 5.75
CA SER A 68 3.87 24.97 5.24
C SER A 68 5.02 25.65 5.98
N PHE A 69 4.75 26.28 7.13
CA PHE A 69 5.75 26.95 7.95
C PHE A 69 6.54 28.00 7.14
N GLY A 70 5.86 28.78 6.31
CA GLY A 70 6.47 29.82 5.47
C GLY A 70 7.20 29.30 4.22
N LEU A 71 7.09 28.00 3.90
CA LEU A 71 7.71 27.40 2.71
C LEU A 71 6.72 27.35 1.54
N LEU A 72 7.20 27.63 0.33
CA LEU A 72 6.43 27.45 -0.90
C LEU A 72 6.49 25.97 -1.32
N ILE A 73 5.41 25.22 -1.16
CA ILE A 73 5.38 23.78 -1.48
C ILE A 73 4.48 23.51 -2.69
N TYR A 74 3.36 24.23 -2.76
CA TYR A 74 2.30 23.97 -3.71
C TYR A 74 2.23 25.01 -4.84
N GLN A 75 1.63 24.61 -5.95
CA GLN A 75 1.30 25.51 -7.07
C GLN A 75 0.35 26.60 -6.60
N GLU A 76 -0.58 26.24 -5.74
CA GLU A 76 -1.57 27.12 -5.13
C GLU A 76 -0.90 28.18 -4.24
N ASP A 77 0.18 27.87 -3.51
CA ASP A 77 0.90 28.85 -2.68
C ASP A 77 1.48 29.97 -3.55
N VAL A 78 2.06 29.63 -4.71
CA VAL A 78 2.61 30.61 -5.66
C VAL A 78 1.50 31.42 -6.32
N MET A 79 0.38 30.78 -6.66
CA MET A 79 -0.77 31.49 -7.24
C MET A 79 -1.36 32.49 -6.26
N LEU A 80 -1.56 32.09 -5.01
CA LEU A 80 -2.09 32.96 -3.94
C LEU A 80 -1.11 34.10 -3.65
N THR A 81 0.20 33.82 -3.60
CA THR A 81 1.22 34.86 -3.44
C THR A 81 1.15 35.93 -4.55
N ALA A 82 0.96 35.51 -5.81
CA ALA A 82 0.83 36.46 -6.93
C ALA A 82 -0.49 37.24 -6.91
N ILE A 83 -1.57 36.64 -6.41
CA ILE A 83 -2.86 37.31 -6.27
C ILE A 83 -2.76 38.36 -5.16
N GLU A 84 -2.27 37.96 -3.99
CA GLU A 84 -2.24 38.79 -2.79
C GLU A 84 -1.23 39.94 -2.95
N LEU A 85 0.02 39.64 -3.29
CA LEU A 85 1.07 40.65 -3.31
C LEU A 85 1.15 41.41 -4.64
N ALA A 86 0.89 40.75 -5.77
CA ALA A 86 1.07 41.37 -7.10
C ALA A 86 -0.26 41.72 -7.80
N GLY A 87 -1.41 41.57 -7.13
CA GLY A 87 -2.72 41.97 -7.65
C GLY A 87 -3.19 41.16 -8.86
N TYR A 88 -2.71 39.92 -9.01
CA TYR A 88 -3.14 39.06 -10.12
C TYR A 88 -4.62 38.71 -10.00
N SER A 89 -5.33 38.67 -11.12
CA SER A 89 -6.61 37.97 -11.17
C SER A 89 -6.42 36.45 -11.18
N TRP A 90 -7.43 35.69 -10.78
CA TRP A 90 -7.42 34.21 -10.82
C TRP A 90 -7.03 33.64 -12.20
N LEU A 91 -7.49 34.26 -13.29
CA LEU A 91 -7.15 33.85 -14.65
C LEU A 91 -5.67 34.08 -14.96
N GLU A 92 -5.09 35.13 -14.41
CA GLU A 92 -3.68 35.45 -14.61
C GLU A 92 -2.78 34.58 -13.75
N ALA A 93 -3.20 34.24 -12.52
CA ALA A 93 -2.51 33.30 -11.67
C ALA A 93 -2.42 31.90 -12.31
N ASP A 94 -3.49 31.39 -12.94
CA ASP A 94 -3.40 30.12 -13.68
C ASP A 94 -2.51 30.22 -14.93
N LYS A 95 -2.51 31.36 -15.64
CA LYS A 95 -1.54 31.60 -16.73
C LYS A 95 -0.10 31.58 -16.22
N PHE A 96 0.14 32.17 -15.05
CA PHE A 96 1.44 32.18 -14.41
C PHE A 96 1.88 30.77 -14.02
N ARG A 97 1.01 30.00 -13.35
CA ARG A 97 1.22 28.58 -13.04
C ARG A 97 1.56 27.74 -14.28
N LYS A 98 0.84 27.96 -15.39
CA LYS A 98 1.12 27.29 -16.68
C LYS A 98 2.46 27.68 -17.27
N ALA A 99 2.87 28.95 -17.16
CA ALA A 99 4.16 29.44 -17.63
C ALA A 99 5.31 28.79 -16.87
N MET A 100 5.19 28.70 -15.53
CA MET A 100 6.11 27.99 -14.65
C MET A 100 6.26 26.51 -15.03
N GLY A 101 5.14 25.80 -15.18
CA GLY A 101 5.16 24.38 -15.51
C GLY A 101 5.76 24.06 -16.89
N LYS A 102 5.58 24.94 -17.89
CA LYS A 102 6.14 24.77 -19.23
C LYS A 102 7.59 25.25 -19.38
N LYS A 103 8.14 25.95 -18.36
CA LYS A 103 9.50 26.50 -18.35
C LYS A 103 9.85 27.33 -19.59
N ILE A 104 8.89 28.09 -20.13
CA ILE A 104 9.11 28.90 -21.34
C ILE A 104 9.81 30.21 -20.93
N PRO A 105 11.09 30.43 -21.30
CA PRO A 105 11.88 31.53 -20.75
C PRO A 105 11.28 32.92 -21.04
N GLU A 106 10.74 33.12 -22.24
CA GLU A 106 10.13 34.40 -22.63
C GLU A 106 8.86 34.70 -21.83
N LEU A 107 8.04 33.67 -21.57
CA LEU A 107 6.85 33.83 -20.73
C LEU A 107 7.24 34.08 -19.27
N MET A 108 8.26 33.40 -18.77
CA MET A 108 8.76 33.63 -17.40
C MET A 108 9.28 35.05 -17.21
N LYS A 109 10.04 35.60 -18.15
CA LYS A 109 10.46 37.02 -18.10
C LYS A 109 9.29 37.99 -18.10
N LYS A 110 8.24 37.68 -18.88
CA LYS A 110 7.01 38.50 -18.88
C LYS A 110 6.28 38.43 -17.54
N GLN A 111 6.24 37.26 -16.92
CA GLN A 111 5.62 37.07 -15.61
C GLN A 111 6.45 37.70 -14.50
N GLU A 112 7.78 37.63 -14.58
CA GLU A 112 8.71 38.29 -13.67
C GLU A 112 8.45 39.79 -13.61
N LYS A 113 8.47 40.44 -14.78
CA LYS A 113 8.22 41.87 -14.89
C LYS A 113 6.85 42.22 -14.31
N LYS A 114 5.82 41.48 -14.68
CA LYS A 114 4.46 41.72 -14.22
C LYS A 114 4.31 41.53 -12.70
N PHE A 115 4.93 40.50 -12.14
CA PHE A 115 4.89 40.22 -10.70
C PHE A 115 5.55 41.36 -9.92
N LYS A 116 6.77 41.76 -10.30
CA LYS A 116 7.51 42.83 -9.65
C LYS A 116 6.79 44.19 -9.74
N GLU A 117 6.31 44.55 -10.93
CA GLU A 117 5.51 45.78 -11.12
C GLU A 117 4.23 45.75 -10.26
N GLY A 118 3.52 44.62 -10.23
CA GLY A 118 2.31 44.46 -9.40
C GLY A 118 2.60 44.57 -7.91
N CYS A 119 3.71 44.00 -7.43
CA CYS A 119 4.15 44.13 -6.04
C CYS A 119 4.41 45.60 -5.67
N ILE A 120 5.15 46.32 -6.51
CA ILE A 120 5.47 47.75 -6.28
C ILE A 120 4.18 48.60 -6.29
N ASP A 121 3.27 48.35 -7.24
CA ASP A 121 1.99 49.05 -7.33
C ASP A 121 1.11 48.82 -6.09
N ASN A 122 1.27 47.67 -5.42
CA ASN A 122 0.59 47.32 -4.17
C ASN A 122 1.34 47.74 -2.90
N GLY A 123 2.46 48.47 -3.03
CA GLY A 123 3.21 49.01 -1.89
C GLY A 123 4.25 48.06 -1.28
N ILE A 124 4.59 46.97 -1.96
CA ILE A 124 5.69 46.07 -1.58
C ILE A 124 7.01 46.66 -2.06
N ASP A 125 8.04 46.62 -1.21
CA ASP A 125 9.37 47.11 -1.55
C ASP A 125 10.00 46.33 -2.73
N GLU A 126 10.75 47.03 -3.58
CA GLU A 126 11.36 46.45 -4.77
C GLU A 126 12.37 45.34 -4.43
N GLU A 127 13.13 45.48 -3.34
CA GLU A 127 14.09 44.47 -2.89
C GLU A 127 13.36 43.20 -2.43
N LEU A 128 12.23 43.37 -1.72
CA LEU A 128 11.40 42.25 -1.29
C LEU A 128 10.72 41.55 -2.48
N ALA A 129 10.24 42.32 -3.48
CA ALA A 129 9.66 41.76 -4.69
C ALA A 129 10.68 40.93 -5.49
N GLU A 130 11.95 41.36 -5.52
CA GLU A 130 13.06 40.61 -6.10
C GLU A 130 13.33 39.30 -5.34
N ASP A 131 13.43 39.36 -4.01
CA ASP A 131 13.65 38.19 -3.16
C ASP A 131 12.52 37.15 -3.30
N LEU A 132 11.26 37.60 -3.28
CA LEU A 132 10.09 36.75 -3.51
C LEU A 132 10.15 36.05 -4.87
N TRP A 133 10.54 36.76 -5.92
CA TRP A 133 10.66 36.18 -7.25
C TRP A 133 11.77 35.12 -7.31
N GLU A 134 12.94 35.39 -6.74
CA GLU A 134 14.05 34.43 -6.69
C GLU A 134 13.72 33.21 -5.81
N ARG A 135 12.83 33.33 -4.82
CA ARG A 135 12.23 32.17 -4.13
C ARG A 135 11.29 31.39 -5.05
N ILE A 136 10.39 32.04 -5.77
CA ILE A 136 9.39 31.35 -6.63
C ILE A 136 10.05 30.60 -7.80
N LYS A 137 11.07 31.19 -8.42
CA LYS A 137 11.73 30.70 -9.64
C LYS A 137 12.26 29.26 -9.59
N PRO A 138 13.03 28.82 -8.56
CA PRO A 138 13.43 27.42 -8.44
C PRO A 138 12.24 26.50 -8.14
N PHE A 139 11.25 26.97 -7.36
CA PHE A 139 10.07 26.17 -7.01
C PHE A 139 9.11 25.95 -8.18
N ALA A 140 9.06 26.85 -9.15
CA ALA A 140 8.29 26.70 -10.39
C ALA A 140 8.51 25.34 -11.08
N ALA A 141 9.72 24.78 -10.95
CA ALA A 141 10.08 23.48 -11.53
C ALA A 141 9.59 22.27 -10.71
N TYR A 142 9.24 22.44 -9.43
CA TYR A 142 8.98 21.37 -8.47
C TYR A 142 7.63 21.49 -7.74
N ALA A 143 6.94 22.62 -7.91
CA ALA A 143 5.67 22.93 -7.28
C ALA A 143 4.63 21.84 -7.55
N PHE A 144 4.00 21.37 -6.47
CA PHE A 144 3.03 20.29 -6.53
C PHE A 144 1.60 20.79 -6.47
N ASN A 145 0.66 20.08 -7.08
CA ASN A 145 -0.75 20.44 -6.94
C ASN A 145 -1.27 20.07 -5.54
N LYS A 146 -1.74 21.06 -4.77
CA LYS A 146 -2.22 20.88 -3.38
C LYS A 146 -3.41 19.94 -3.31
N ALA A 147 -4.38 20.07 -4.23
CA ALA A 147 -5.57 19.21 -4.25
C ALA A 147 -5.24 17.72 -4.48
N HIS A 148 -4.29 17.45 -5.38
CA HIS A 148 -3.79 16.09 -5.62
C HIS A 148 -3.05 15.52 -4.41
N SER A 149 -2.15 16.31 -3.80
CA SER A 149 -1.49 15.92 -2.54
C SER A 149 -2.50 15.64 -1.43
N ALA A 150 -3.48 16.51 -1.22
CA ALA A 150 -4.50 16.32 -0.18
C ALA A 150 -5.33 15.05 -0.39
N SER A 151 -5.67 14.74 -1.65
CA SER A 151 -6.43 13.53 -1.99
C SER A 151 -5.63 12.25 -1.68
N TYR A 152 -4.35 12.22 -2.04
CA TYR A 152 -3.47 11.07 -1.80
C TYR A 152 -3.04 10.97 -0.34
N GLY A 153 -2.78 12.10 0.32
CA GLY A 153 -2.47 12.18 1.74
C GLY A 153 -3.61 11.67 2.61
N ARG A 154 -4.87 11.89 2.21
CA ARG A 154 -6.03 11.27 2.86
C ARG A 154 -5.98 9.74 2.80
N VAL A 155 -5.64 9.16 1.65
CA VAL A 155 -5.51 7.69 1.51
C VAL A 155 -4.35 7.17 2.35
N ALA A 156 -3.21 7.88 2.36
CA ALA A 156 -2.08 7.55 3.22
C ALA A 156 -2.48 7.54 4.71
N TYR A 157 -3.18 8.57 5.17
CA TYR A 157 -3.73 8.63 6.52
C TYR A 157 -4.71 7.49 6.81
N GLN A 158 -5.63 7.19 5.90
CA GLN A 158 -6.58 6.07 6.06
C GLN A 158 -5.85 4.74 6.23
N THR A 159 -4.82 4.48 5.41
CA THR A 159 -4.02 3.26 5.55
C THR A 159 -3.24 3.21 6.87
N ALA A 160 -2.67 4.34 7.30
CA ALA A 160 -1.99 4.43 8.58
C ALA A 160 -2.95 4.23 9.76
N TYR A 161 -4.15 4.82 9.68
CA TYR A 161 -5.21 4.67 10.68
C TYR A 161 -5.65 3.21 10.82
N MET A 162 -5.91 2.52 9.70
CA MET A 162 -6.29 1.11 9.74
C MET A 162 -5.18 0.27 10.35
N LYS A 163 -3.92 0.51 9.97
CA LYS A 163 -2.79 -0.21 10.56
C LYS A 163 -2.62 0.06 12.06
N ALA A 164 -2.92 1.26 12.53
CA ALA A 164 -2.77 1.63 13.94
C ALA A 164 -3.89 1.06 14.82
N ASN A 165 -5.13 0.96 14.30
CA ASN A 165 -6.32 0.61 15.08
C ASN A 165 -6.83 -0.81 14.83
N TYR A 166 -6.58 -1.36 13.65
CA TYR A 166 -6.98 -2.71 13.22
C TYR A 166 -5.78 -3.44 12.58
N PRO A 167 -4.68 -3.60 13.34
CA PRO A 167 -3.40 -4.04 12.78
C PRO A 167 -3.46 -5.44 12.16
N ILE A 168 -4.21 -6.37 12.77
CA ILE A 168 -4.29 -7.77 12.34
C ILE A 168 -5.09 -7.87 11.04
N GLU A 169 -6.26 -7.25 11.00
CA GLU A 169 -7.12 -7.15 9.81
C GLU A 169 -6.39 -6.45 8.67
N TYR A 170 -5.70 -5.36 8.98
CA TYR A 170 -5.00 -4.58 7.98
C TYR A 170 -3.84 -5.37 7.37
N MET A 171 -3.05 -6.06 8.19
CA MET A 171 -1.95 -6.88 7.69
C MET A 171 -2.44 -8.09 6.91
N ALA A 172 -3.54 -8.74 7.33
CA ALA A 172 -4.19 -9.80 6.56
C ALA A 172 -4.68 -9.31 5.19
N ALA A 173 -5.26 -8.11 5.13
CA ALA A 173 -5.69 -7.48 3.88
C ALA A 173 -4.51 -7.13 2.96
N ILE A 174 -3.41 -6.61 3.51
CA ILE A 174 -2.18 -6.33 2.75
C ILE A 174 -1.59 -7.60 2.15
N MET A 175 -1.46 -8.66 2.96
CA MET A 175 -0.95 -9.95 2.48
C MET A 175 -1.85 -10.57 1.40
N THR A 176 -3.17 -10.40 1.53
CA THR A 176 -4.13 -10.81 0.50
C THR A 176 -3.98 -9.99 -0.78
N ALA A 177 -3.78 -8.68 -0.68
CA ALA A 177 -3.62 -7.80 -1.86
C ALA A 177 -2.32 -8.06 -2.62
N ASP A 178 -1.27 -8.48 -1.91
CA ASP A 178 0.02 -8.87 -2.49
C ASP A 178 0.13 -10.38 -2.72
N ALA A 179 -0.99 -11.12 -2.68
CA ALA A 179 -1.04 -12.55 -3.00
C ALA A 179 -0.38 -12.83 -4.37
N GLY A 180 0.54 -13.78 -4.40
CA GLY A 180 1.34 -14.10 -5.59
C GLY A 180 2.71 -13.40 -5.66
N ASN A 181 2.98 -12.37 -4.85
CA ASN A 181 4.31 -11.78 -4.71
C ASN A 181 4.99 -12.30 -3.43
N VAL A 182 5.82 -13.33 -3.59
CA VAL A 182 6.51 -14.00 -2.47
C VAL A 182 7.40 -13.05 -1.67
N GLU A 183 8.07 -12.10 -2.32
CA GLU A 183 8.96 -11.14 -1.65
C GLU A 183 8.16 -10.19 -0.76
N LYS A 184 7.06 -9.64 -1.27
CA LYS A 184 6.19 -8.75 -0.49
C LYS A 184 5.48 -9.46 0.65
N ILE A 185 5.05 -10.71 0.44
CA ILE A 185 4.46 -11.52 1.51
C ILE A 185 5.51 -11.77 2.60
N ALA A 186 6.75 -12.08 2.24
CA ALA A 186 7.84 -12.24 3.21
C ALA A 186 8.09 -10.95 4.02
N ASP A 187 8.13 -9.79 3.35
CA ASP A 187 8.23 -8.50 4.04
C ASP A 187 7.06 -8.28 5.01
N ALA A 188 5.84 -8.66 4.61
CA ALA A 188 4.63 -8.50 5.43
C ALA A 188 4.66 -9.39 6.66
N ILE A 189 5.13 -10.63 6.52
CA ILE A 189 5.30 -11.57 7.64
C ILE A 189 6.34 -11.05 8.63
N ASN A 190 7.48 -10.54 8.15
CA ASN A 190 8.50 -9.94 9.01
C ASN A 190 7.96 -8.71 9.76
N GLU A 191 7.12 -7.91 9.12
CA GLU A 191 6.46 -6.78 9.76
C GLU A 191 5.43 -7.23 10.81
N CYS A 192 4.65 -8.28 10.53
CA CYS A 192 3.76 -8.89 11.52
C CYS A 192 4.54 -9.38 12.75
N GLU A 193 5.67 -10.08 12.54
CA GLU A 193 6.54 -10.55 13.63
C GLU A 193 7.06 -9.38 14.47
N ARG A 194 7.53 -8.29 13.83
CA ARG A 194 7.95 -7.06 14.51
C ARG A 194 6.82 -6.41 15.32
N MET A 195 5.58 -6.54 14.86
CA MET A 195 4.37 -6.04 15.52
C MET A 195 3.83 -7.00 16.60
N GLY A 196 4.43 -8.19 16.77
CA GLY A 196 3.94 -9.23 17.69
C GLY A 196 2.69 -9.98 17.20
N ILE A 197 2.43 -9.94 15.89
CA ILE A 197 1.30 -10.63 15.26
C ILE A 197 1.81 -11.97 14.68
N GLU A 198 1.28 -13.07 15.20
CA GLU A 198 1.64 -14.40 14.71
C GLU A 198 0.96 -14.70 13.38
N VAL A 199 1.74 -15.10 12.38
CA VAL A 199 1.25 -15.59 11.09
C VAL A 199 1.47 -17.10 11.04
N LEU A 200 0.38 -17.85 11.12
CA LEU A 200 0.38 -19.30 11.09
C LEU A 200 0.52 -19.81 9.66
N ALA A 201 1.21 -20.94 9.49
CA ALA A 201 1.28 -21.68 8.24
C ALA A 201 -0.14 -22.03 7.71
N PRO A 202 -0.32 -22.26 6.39
CA PRO A 202 -1.60 -22.76 5.89
C PRO A 202 -1.95 -24.10 6.56
N ASP A 203 -3.24 -24.41 6.57
CA ASP A 203 -3.84 -25.62 7.13
C ASP A 203 -5.13 -25.91 6.34
N ILE A 204 -5.28 -27.12 5.79
CA ILE A 204 -6.47 -27.45 4.98
C ILE A 204 -7.78 -27.41 5.78
N ASN A 205 -7.74 -27.57 7.11
CA ASN A 205 -8.93 -27.57 7.97
C ASN A 205 -9.33 -26.16 8.43
N GLU A 206 -8.40 -25.21 8.46
CA GLU A 206 -8.72 -23.83 8.88
C GLU A 206 -8.65 -22.80 7.74
N SER A 207 -7.73 -22.96 6.79
CA SER A 207 -7.38 -21.90 5.83
C SER A 207 -8.46 -21.72 4.76
N PHE A 208 -8.60 -20.47 4.31
CA PHE A 208 -9.42 -20.10 3.15
C PHE A 208 -8.52 -19.70 1.97
N GLY A 209 -9.10 -19.20 0.88
CA GLY A 209 -8.32 -18.76 -0.28
C GLY A 209 -7.37 -17.60 0.04
N THR A 210 -7.88 -16.61 0.78
CA THR A 210 -7.14 -15.43 1.23
C THR A 210 -6.58 -15.60 2.64
N PHE A 211 -5.73 -14.67 3.08
CA PHE A 211 -5.33 -14.60 4.49
C PHE A 211 -6.57 -14.32 5.34
N THR A 212 -6.68 -15.01 6.47
CA THR A 212 -7.83 -14.92 7.37
C THR A 212 -7.38 -14.74 8.81
N ILE A 213 -8.29 -14.28 9.65
CA ILE A 213 -8.06 -14.16 11.09
C ILE A 213 -8.67 -15.37 11.76
N VAL A 214 -7.87 -16.06 12.57
CA VAL A 214 -8.30 -17.18 13.39
C VAL A 214 -8.02 -16.88 14.84
N GLN A 215 -8.92 -17.28 15.72
CA GLN A 215 -8.74 -17.12 17.16
C GLN A 215 -8.20 -18.43 17.74
N GLN A 216 -6.99 -18.41 18.29
CA GLN A 216 -6.39 -19.56 18.99
C GLN A 216 -6.00 -19.15 20.40
N ASN A 217 -6.46 -19.91 21.41
CA ASN A 217 -6.20 -19.64 22.83
C ASN A 217 -6.63 -18.23 23.29
N GLY A 218 -7.64 -17.63 22.65
CA GLY A 218 -8.12 -16.29 22.97
C GLY A 218 -7.34 -15.15 22.31
N GLU A 219 -6.35 -15.45 21.47
CA GLU A 219 -5.55 -14.48 20.72
C GLU A 219 -5.88 -14.56 19.22
N ASP A 220 -5.96 -13.40 18.58
CA ASP A 220 -6.16 -13.30 17.14
C ASP A 220 -4.84 -13.50 16.41
N LYS A 221 -4.83 -14.44 15.46
CA LYS A 221 -3.69 -14.78 14.63
C LYS A 221 -4.07 -14.72 13.17
N ILE A 222 -3.08 -14.53 12.30
CA ILE A 222 -3.32 -14.56 10.86
C ILE A 222 -3.03 -15.96 10.35
N ARG A 223 -3.99 -16.58 9.67
CA ARG A 223 -3.83 -17.86 8.98
C ARG A 223 -3.53 -17.61 7.50
N PHE A 224 -2.49 -18.27 7.00
CA PHE A 224 -2.06 -18.17 5.60
C PHE A 224 -3.15 -18.66 4.64
N GLY A 225 -3.39 -17.91 3.56
CA GLY A 225 -4.37 -18.31 2.53
C GLY A 225 -3.83 -19.42 1.62
N LEU A 226 -4.66 -20.41 1.30
CA LEU A 226 -4.29 -21.52 0.42
C LEU A 226 -3.84 -21.02 -0.96
N SER A 227 -4.53 -20.02 -1.53
CA SER A 227 -4.20 -19.46 -2.85
C SER A 227 -2.87 -18.72 -2.88
N SER A 228 -2.28 -18.41 -1.72
CA SER A 228 -0.97 -17.75 -1.63
C SER A 228 0.20 -18.75 -1.59
N ILE A 229 -0.07 -20.05 -1.57
CA ILE A 229 0.98 -21.09 -1.63
C ILE A 229 1.60 -21.09 -3.03
N LYS A 230 2.94 -21.01 -3.10
CA LYS A 230 3.64 -21.02 -4.39
C LYS A 230 3.40 -22.34 -5.13
N ASN A 231 3.09 -22.25 -6.43
CA ASN A 231 2.75 -23.38 -7.31
C ASN A 231 1.45 -24.12 -6.92
N PHE A 232 0.62 -23.50 -6.08
CA PHE A 232 -0.71 -23.98 -5.76
C PHE A 232 -1.71 -23.29 -6.70
N GLY A 233 -2.43 -24.05 -7.51
CA GLY A 233 -3.42 -23.47 -8.42
C GLY A 233 -4.66 -22.98 -7.66
N GLU A 234 -5.18 -21.81 -7.99
CA GLU A 234 -6.35 -21.23 -7.30
C GLU A 234 -7.55 -22.19 -7.29
N GLY A 235 -7.80 -22.89 -8.40
CA GLY A 235 -8.94 -23.80 -8.53
C GLY A 235 -8.93 -25.00 -7.58
N ILE A 236 -7.77 -25.50 -7.14
CA ILE A 236 -7.76 -26.61 -6.17
C ILE A 236 -8.04 -26.12 -4.74
N GLY A 237 -7.70 -24.86 -4.43
CA GLY A 237 -8.00 -24.26 -3.13
C GLY A 237 -9.50 -24.16 -2.88
N GLU A 238 -10.26 -23.70 -3.87
CA GLU A 238 -11.72 -23.60 -3.79
C GLU A 238 -12.36 -24.97 -3.57
N VAL A 239 -11.97 -25.99 -4.33
CA VAL A 239 -12.48 -27.37 -4.16
C VAL A 239 -12.25 -27.88 -2.74
N ILE A 240 -11.06 -27.69 -2.18
CA ILE A 240 -10.75 -28.13 -0.81
C ILE A 240 -11.66 -27.43 0.21
N ILE A 241 -11.89 -26.13 0.04
CA ILE A 241 -12.72 -25.32 0.94
C ILE A 241 -14.20 -25.74 0.82
N GLU A 242 -14.72 -25.90 -0.38
CA GLU A 242 -16.10 -26.34 -0.63
C GLU A 242 -16.36 -27.73 -0.06
N GLU A 243 -15.47 -28.69 -0.33
CA GLU A 243 -15.56 -30.05 0.18
C GLU A 243 -15.52 -30.09 1.72
N ARG A 244 -14.69 -29.25 2.35
CA ARG A 244 -14.65 -29.09 3.80
C ARG A 244 -15.95 -28.48 4.35
N GLN A 245 -16.50 -27.48 3.68
CA GLN A 245 -17.74 -26.82 4.12
C GLN A 245 -18.95 -27.75 4.05
N VAL A 246 -19.00 -28.64 3.05
CA VAL A 246 -20.12 -29.59 2.87
C VAL A 246 -19.99 -30.79 3.81
N ASN A 247 -18.79 -31.38 3.89
CA ASN A 247 -18.60 -32.69 4.54
C ASN A 247 -17.81 -32.62 5.86
N GLY A 248 -17.45 -31.42 6.34
CA GLY A 248 -16.73 -31.21 7.60
C GLY A 248 -15.21 -31.24 7.45
N GLU A 249 -14.48 -31.18 8.57
CA GLU A 249 -13.02 -31.25 8.60
C GLU A 249 -12.50 -32.59 8.05
N PHE A 250 -11.25 -32.59 7.58
CA PHE A 250 -10.55 -33.79 7.16
C PHE A 250 -9.87 -34.44 8.36
N ASP A 251 -10.26 -35.68 8.68
CA ASP A 251 -9.77 -36.39 9.88
C ASP A 251 -8.39 -37.05 9.67
N SER A 252 -8.00 -37.31 8.42
CA SER A 252 -6.74 -37.93 8.08
C SER A 252 -6.30 -37.59 6.65
N LEU A 253 -5.03 -37.86 6.34
CA LEU A 253 -4.51 -37.72 4.98
C LEU A 253 -5.26 -38.63 3.99
N ALA A 254 -5.65 -39.83 4.41
CA ALA A 254 -6.45 -40.73 3.58
C ALA A 254 -7.84 -40.13 3.30
N ASN A 255 -8.52 -39.61 4.33
CA ASN A 255 -9.82 -38.95 4.18
C ASN A 255 -9.75 -37.74 3.24
N PHE A 256 -8.70 -36.93 3.33
CA PHE A 256 -8.46 -35.83 2.39
C PHE A 256 -8.31 -36.34 0.94
N LEU A 257 -7.48 -37.37 0.72
CA LEU A 257 -7.25 -37.93 -0.62
C LEU A 257 -8.47 -38.71 -1.17
N GLU A 258 -9.35 -39.21 -0.32
CA GLU A 258 -10.61 -39.86 -0.73
C GLU A 258 -11.66 -38.83 -1.14
N ARG A 259 -11.77 -37.72 -0.40
CA ARG A 259 -12.79 -36.68 -0.62
C ARG A 259 -12.43 -35.72 -1.75
N VAL A 260 -11.17 -35.32 -1.86
CA VAL A 260 -10.74 -34.33 -2.86
C VAL A 260 -10.36 -35.03 -4.17
N GLN A 261 -11.37 -35.29 -5.02
CA GLN A 261 -11.24 -35.99 -6.30
C GLN A 261 -11.07 -35.09 -7.53
N ASP A 262 -10.44 -33.92 -7.37
CA ASP A 262 -10.24 -32.97 -8.47
C ASP A 262 -8.97 -33.25 -9.30
N ARG A 263 -9.04 -33.03 -10.62
CA ARG A 263 -7.92 -33.28 -11.56
C ARG A 263 -6.70 -32.42 -11.28
N ASN A 264 -6.88 -31.29 -10.61
CA ASN A 264 -5.82 -30.36 -10.25
C ASN A 264 -5.10 -30.77 -8.96
N LEU A 265 -5.59 -31.76 -8.21
CA LEU A 265 -4.82 -32.41 -7.14
C LEU A 265 -3.80 -33.39 -7.75
N ASN A 266 -2.68 -32.85 -8.22
CA ASN A 266 -1.60 -33.56 -8.86
C ASN A 266 -0.34 -33.56 -7.98
N LYS A 267 0.75 -34.17 -8.47
CA LYS A 267 2.02 -34.25 -7.73
C LYS A 267 2.51 -32.87 -7.28
N GLY A 268 2.40 -31.86 -8.13
CA GLY A 268 2.88 -30.50 -7.84
C GLY A 268 2.05 -29.78 -6.78
N THR A 269 0.72 -29.87 -6.84
CA THR A 269 -0.16 -29.25 -5.84
C THR A 269 -0.08 -29.95 -4.49
N LEU A 270 -0.03 -31.30 -4.47
CA LEU A 270 0.15 -32.05 -3.23
C LEU A 270 1.52 -31.78 -2.60
N GLU A 271 2.59 -31.71 -3.40
CA GLU A 271 3.92 -31.32 -2.93
C GLU A 271 3.93 -29.90 -2.36
N ALA A 272 3.22 -28.96 -3.00
CA ALA A 272 3.10 -27.58 -2.53
C ALA A 272 2.34 -27.49 -1.19
N LEU A 273 1.24 -28.24 -1.02
CA LEU A 273 0.51 -28.33 0.25
C LEU A 273 1.40 -28.87 1.38
N ILE A 274 2.12 -29.96 1.11
CA ILE A 274 3.03 -30.56 2.10
C ILE A 274 4.15 -29.58 2.47
N LYS A 275 4.84 -29.00 1.48
CA LYS A 275 5.94 -28.07 1.72
C LYS A 275 5.48 -26.78 2.39
N GLY A 276 4.28 -26.31 2.06
CA GLY A 276 3.65 -25.15 2.67
C GLY A 276 3.21 -25.37 4.11
N GLY A 277 3.04 -26.63 4.55
CA GLY A 277 2.59 -26.97 5.90
C GLY A 277 1.09 -27.19 6.05
N ALA A 278 0.35 -27.14 4.94
CA ALA A 278 -1.11 -27.28 4.96
C ALA A 278 -1.61 -28.64 5.49
N LEU A 279 -0.73 -29.65 5.53
CA LEU A 279 -1.02 -31.02 5.94
C LEU A 279 -0.30 -31.43 7.24
N ASP A 280 0.33 -30.48 7.95
CA ASP A 280 1.16 -30.78 9.13
C ASP A 280 0.41 -31.44 10.29
N GLN A 281 -0.91 -31.28 10.34
CA GLN A 281 -1.76 -31.94 11.34
C GLN A 281 -1.80 -33.47 11.20
N PHE A 282 -1.49 -34.03 10.02
CA PHE A 282 -1.65 -35.47 9.76
C PHE A 282 -0.37 -36.28 9.97
N GLU A 283 0.78 -35.77 9.51
CA GLU A 283 2.05 -36.48 9.57
C GLU A 283 3.24 -35.53 9.32
N GLU A 284 4.45 -35.99 9.62
CA GLU A 284 5.68 -35.27 9.31
C GLU A 284 5.86 -35.06 7.79
N ARG A 285 6.17 -33.80 7.39
CA ARG A 285 6.38 -33.42 5.98
C ARG A 285 7.38 -34.32 5.24
N GLY A 286 8.47 -34.72 5.90
CA GLY A 286 9.51 -35.57 5.30
C GLY A 286 8.97 -36.94 4.86
N LYS A 287 8.11 -37.56 5.68
CA LYS A 287 7.47 -38.84 5.36
C LYS A 287 6.42 -38.70 4.25
N MET A 288 5.64 -37.62 4.27
CA MET A 288 4.66 -37.35 3.21
C MET A 288 5.34 -37.11 1.86
N LEU A 289 6.45 -36.37 1.84
CA LEU A 289 7.23 -36.16 0.62
C LEU A 289 7.90 -37.44 0.10
N ALA A 290 8.42 -38.29 0.99
CA ALA A 290 9.00 -39.57 0.61
C ALA A 290 7.97 -40.53 -0.01
N ASN A 291 6.71 -40.47 0.45
CA ASN A 291 5.61 -41.31 -0.03
C ASN A 291 4.72 -40.62 -1.08
N LEU A 292 5.13 -39.47 -1.63
CA LEU A 292 4.32 -38.64 -2.51
C LEU A 292 3.75 -39.41 -3.72
N GLU A 293 4.54 -40.32 -4.31
CA GLU A 293 4.09 -41.12 -5.46
C GLU A 293 2.98 -42.10 -5.09
N GLY A 294 3.10 -42.75 -3.93
CA GLY A 294 2.07 -43.65 -3.40
C GLY A 294 0.78 -42.91 -3.04
N LEU A 295 0.87 -41.69 -2.49
CA LEU A 295 -0.32 -40.86 -2.20
C LEU A 295 -1.08 -40.48 -3.47
N ILE A 296 -0.35 -40.14 -4.54
CA ILE A 296 -0.96 -39.82 -5.84
C ILE A 296 -1.57 -41.06 -6.49
N GLU A 297 -0.91 -42.22 -6.39
CA GLU A 297 -1.44 -43.49 -6.90
C GLU A 297 -2.73 -43.88 -6.17
N TYR A 298 -2.74 -43.80 -4.84
CA TYR A 298 -3.91 -44.04 -4.01
C TYR A 298 -5.08 -43.11 -4.38
N ASN A 299 -4.85 -41.80 -4.53
CA ASN A 299 -5.89 -40.86 -4.96
C ASN A 299 -6.43 -41.21 -6.36
N ARG A 300 -5.57 -41.63 -7.30
CA ARG A 300 -5.98 -42.05 -8.65
C ARG A 300 -6.81 -43.33 -8.65
N GLU A 301 -6.47 -44.31 -7.81
CA GLU A 301 -7.23 -45.55 -7.68
C GLU A 301 -8.63 -45.29 -7.12
N ASN A 302 -8.73 -44.44 -6.09
CA ASN A 302 -10.01 -44.03 -5.53
C ASN A 302 -10.90 -43.32 -6.56
N ARG A 303 -10.33 -42.44 -7.39
CA ARG A 303 -11.08 -41.80 -8.48
C ARG A 303 -11.66 -42.82 -9.46
N LYS A 304 -10.85 -43.79 -9.89
CA LYS A 304 -11.30 -44.84 -10.83
C LYS A 304 -12.42 -45.70 -10.24
N GLN A 305 -12.37 -45.99 -8.94
CA GLN A 305 -13.42 -46.76 -8.27
C GLN A 305 -14.74 -45.99 -8.20
N ALA A 306 -14.70 -44.68 -7.91
CA ALA A 306 -15.89 -43.83 -7.91
C ALA A 306 -16.54 -43.75 -9.30
N ASP A 307 -15.73 -43.55 -10.35
CA ASP A 307 -16.19 -43.52 -11.75
C ASP A 307 -16.82 -44.88 -12.16
N ASN A 308 -16.20 -45.99 -11.76
CA ASN A 308 -16.70 -47.34 -12.06
C ASN A 308 -17.97 -47.70 -11.29
N GLN A 309 -18.13 -47.26 -10.03
CA GLN A 309 -19.36 -47.51 -9.27
C GLN A 309 -20.54 -46.72 -9.85
N GLY A 310 -20.34 -45.45 -10.25
CA GLY A 310 -21.37 -44.68 -10.96
C GLY A 310 -21.82 -45.35 -12.26
N SER A 311 -20.88 -45.95 -13.01
CA SER A 311 -21.18 -46.70 -14.23
C SER A 311 -21.88 -48.04 -13.99
N LEU A 312 -21.68 -48.68 -12.84
CA LEU A 312 -22.29 -49.97 -12.51
C LEU A 312 -23.78 -49.83 -12.16
N PHE A 313 -24.17 -48.71 -11.55
CA PHE A 313 -25.57 -48.42 -11.23
C PHE A 313 -26.31 -47.66 -12.33
N ALA A 314 -25.62 -46.84 -13.13
CA ALA A 314 -26.23 -46.19 -14.31
C ALA A 314 -26.68 -47.20 -15.39
N ASN A 315 -26.09 -48.40 -15.42
CA ASN A 315 -26.50 -49.50 -16.29
C ASN A 315 -27.56 -50.43 -15.66
N MET A 316 -28.00 -50.18 -14.43
CA MET A 316 -29.05 -50.96 -13.76
C MET A 316 -30.43 -50.30 -13.80
N ASP A 317 -30.54 -49.03 -14.20
CA ASP A 317 -31.81 -48.29 -14.30
C ASP A 317 -32.48 -48.41 -15.69
N ASP A 318 -31.95 -49.25 -16.58
CA ASP A 318 -32.41 -49.46 -17.97
C ASP A 318 -33.08 -50.84 -18.22
N ASP A 319 -33.49 -51.58 -17.16
CA ASP A 319 -34.25 -52.85 -17.25
C ASP A 319 -35.64 -52.77 -16.56
#